data_AF-A0A4Q5PMA6-F1
#
_entry.id   AF-A0A4Q5PMA6-F1
#
_cell.length_a   1.000
_cell.length_b   1.000
_cell.length_c   1.000
_cell.angle_alpha   90.00
_cell.angle_beta   90.00
_cell.angle_gamma   90.00
#
_symmetry.space_group_name_H-M   'P 1'
#
loop_
_entity.id
_entity.type
_entity.pdbx_description
1 polymer ?
#
loop_
_entity_poly.entity_id
_entity_poly.type
_entity_poly.pdbx_seq_one_letter_code
_entity_poly.pdbx_strand_id
1 'polypeptide(L)'
;MNTATASATSSAAIRGTYDPGYNTWLERVQARFVKTARLGAVPLFSTDAKDLFDAYLEAMPASQRQAHECHTCRSFVERFGSLVTIDTDGRTSSVLWVEDDAPAELRAGVQAMLAKVREASVTGVFLSSDKVWGKPQTGAWRHLALTPANAFSSPLLSAHQQMAVKREDFKTVMAALDRYALPAIEQALGLLETDALYRAEKVIGPAEWLHGLHKARAGARGTAKAHVVWAAVATAPAGFCHPRSSMIGTLLEDLAAGKNFAEVSGSFQARMHPLQYQRPTALPSQGNVEAAEKIFEKLGLAPALERRIARLEEIPKLWEPSTRKGASPSKGIFSHLRRKVAPVQPLAGVPPVVMTLDKFSRTVVPSADAMALQLGLLSQPFIVITAPVHADAPPVLQWDREDSRNPFGWYVWHGGAAPLLYGLKPGWVNVAALTRLPARWNESRATHQGDGLIVLLEGARETRNPGNALFPETLRSELHGVRATIEAHSRSATMQGLREGSAIGYDLRAGTGGYPAMIRVLSAGRTVDYKIDRWD
;
A
#
# COMPACT_ATOMS: atom_id res chain seq x y z
N MET A 1 2.61 -75.57 59.13
CA MET A 1 3.06 -75.86 57.76
C MET A 1 1.86 -75.77 56.84
N ASN A 2 1.70 -74.68 56.11
CA ASN A 2 0.81 -74.64 54.95
C ASN A 2 1.30 -73.53 54.01
N THR A 3 1.63 -73.97 52.80
CA THR A 3 2.22 -73.23 51.69
C THR A 3 1.22 -72.26 51.08
N ALA A 4 1.54 -70.96 51.06
CA ALA A 4 0.82 -69.96 50.30
C ALA A 4 1.48 -69.78 48.93
N THR A 5 0.77 -70.21 47.89
CA THR A 5 1.14 -70.06 46.48
C THR A 5 0.90 -68.61 46.04
N ALA A 6 1.95 -67.96 45.53
CA ALA A 6 1.92 -66.63 44.96
C ALA A 6 1.12 -66.62 43.65
N SER A 7 0.10 -65.76 43.54
CA SER A 7 -0.56 -65.43 42.29
C SER A 7 -0.02 -64.09 41.81
N ALA A 8 0.79 -64.13 40.75
CA ALA A 8 1.31 -62.96 40.06
C ALA A 8 0.20 -62.28 39.26
N THR A 9 -0.37 -61.20 39.79
CA THR A 9 -1.18 -60.26 39.00
C THR A 9 -0.26 -59.40 38.16
N SER A 10 -0.21 -59.72 36.87
CA SER A 10 0.32 -58.88 35.80
C SER A 10 -0.27 -57.47 35.90
N SER A 11 0.59 -56.50 36.22
CA SER A 11 0.28 -55.07 36.21
C SER A 11 -0.07 -54.65 34.78
N ALA A 12 -1.35 -54.40 34.53
CA ALA A 12 -1.80 -53.65 33.37
C ALA A 12 -1.18 -52.25 33.43
N ALA A 13 -0.07 -52.08 32.71
CA ALA A 13 0.62 -50.81 32.59
C ALA A 13 -0.35 -49.76 32.03
N ILE A 14 -0.51 -48.68 32.79
CA ILE A 14 -1.10 -47.42 32.36
C ILE A 14 -0.32 -46.96 31.11
N ARG A 15 -0.88 -47.20 29.91
CA ARG A 15 -0.34 -46.76 28.62
C ARG A 15 -0.55 -45.25 28.44
N GLY A 16 0.08 -44.46 29.30
CA GLY A 16 -0.03 -43.00 29.34
C GLY A 16 1.31 -42.28 29.18
N THR A 17 2.33 -42.95 28.66
CA THR A 17 3.70 -42.42 28.60
C THR A 17 4.13 -42.16 27.16
N TYR A 18 4.39 -40.89 26.85
CA TYR A 18 5.39 -40.38 25.92
C TYR A 18 5.77 -41.36 24.79
N ASP A 19 5.13 -41.30 23.64
CA ASP A 19 5.77 -41.78 22.41
C ASP A 19 6.81 -40.73 21.98
N PRO A 20 8.12 -40.98 22.15
CA PRO A 20 9.16 -40.04 21.74
C PRO A 20 9.14 -39.81 20.23
N GLY A 21 8.67 -40.80 19.45
CA GLY A 21 8.49 -40.71 18.00
C GLY A 21 7.46 -39.64 17.62
N TYR A 22 6.29 -39.67 18.25
CA TYR A 22 5.24 -38.66 18.09
C TYR A 22 5.71 -37.24 18.44
N ASN A 23 6.37 -37.07 19.59
CA ASN A 23 6.80 -35.74 20.03
C ASN A 23 7.82 -35.12 19.08
N THR A 24 8.81 -35.92 18.63
CA THR A 24 9.81 -35.47 17.67
C THR A 24 9.17 -35.14 16.33
N TRP A 25 8.17 -35.93 15.90
CA TRP A 25 7.41 -35.65 14.68
C TRP A 25 6.59 -34.34 14.79
N LEU A 26 5.89 -34.13 15.91
CA LEU A 26 5.14 -32.91 16.17
C LEU A 26 6.04 -31.67 16.13
N GLU A 27 7.23 -31.75 16.71
CA GLU A 27 8.24 -30.68 16.66
C GLU A 27 8.69 -30.39 15.22
N ARG A 28 8.87 -31.42 14.38
CA ARG A 28 9.15 -31.23 12.94
C ARG A 28 7.99 -30.59 12.19
N VAL A 29 6.74 -30.97 12.50
CA VAL A 29 5.54 -30.35 11.91
C VAL A 29 5.47 -28.87 12.30
N GLN A 30 5.69 -28.54 13.58
CA GLN A 30 5.72 -27.17 14.09
C GLN A 30 6.84 -26.34 13.46
N ALA A 31 8.06 -26.86 13.42
CA ALA A 31 9.20 -26.18 12.81
C ALA A 31 8.99 -25.91 11.31
N ARG A 32 8.42 -26.88 10.59
CA ARG A 32 8.06 -26.72 9.17
C ARG A 32 6.97 -25.68 8.98
N PHE A 33 5.92 -25.71 9.80
CA PHE A 33 4.87 -24.70 9.74
C PHE A 33 5.50 -23.30 9.89
N VAL A 34 6.37 -23.09 10.88
CA VAL A 34 7.06 -21.80 11.07
C VAL A 34 7.94 -21.43 9.86
N LYS A 35 8.60 -22.42 9.23
CA LYS A 35 9.45 -22.21 8.05
C LYS A 35 8.66 -21.90 6.78
N THR A 36 7.66 -22.70 6.45
CA THR A 36 6.81 -22.60 5.25
C THR A 36 5.87 -21.41 5.37
N ALA A 37 5.28 -21.23 6.55
CA ALA A 37 4.32 -20.18 6.80
C ALA A 37 4.98 -18.92 7.39
N ARG A 38 6.31 -18.68 7.26
CA ARG A 38 7.00 -17.47 7.78
C ARG A 38 6.09 -16.25 7.66
N LEU A 39 5.52 -15.84 8.81
CA LEU A 39 4.17 -15.29 8.79
C LEU A 39 4.06 -13.91 8.15
N GLY A 40 3.27 -13.88 7.08
CA GLY A 40 3.01 -12.70 6.27
C GLY A 40 3.69 -12.73 4.89
N ALA A 41 4.68 -13.62 4.67
CA ALA A 41 5.37 -13.69 3.38
C ALA A 41 4.65 -14.60 2.36
N VAL A 42 4.03 -15.69 2.83
CA VAL A 42 3.32 -16.65 1.97
C VAL A 42 1.88 -16.82 2.48
N PRO A 43 0.85 -16.49 1.68
CA PRO A 43 -0.53 -16.69 2.07
C PRO A 43 -0.90 -18.17 2.25
N LEU A 44 -1.84 -18.43 3.16
CA LEU A 44 -2.40 -19.76 3.40
C LEU A 44 -3.79 -19.85 2.77
N PHE A 45 -4.17 -21.05 2.34
CA PHE A 45 -5.42 -21.30 1.65
C PHE A 45 -6.13 -22.53 2.21
N SER A 46 -7.46 -22.43 2.34
CA SER A 46 -8.32 -23.58 2.63
C SER A 46 -8.62 -24.36 1.35
N THR A 47 -8.82 -25.66 1.48
CA THR A 47 -9.27 -26.53 0.39
C THR A 47 -10.62 -27.17 0.72
N ASP A 48 -11.22 -27.87 -0.24
CA ASP A 48 -12.43 -28.66 -0.05
C ASP A 48 -12.16 -30.12 0.40
N ALA A 49 -10.93 -30.43 0.82
CA ALA A 49 -10.59 -31.75 1.36
C ALA A 49 -11.41 -32.02 2.64
N LYS A 50 -12.15 -33.14 2.64
CA LYS A 50 -12.98 -33.59 3.76
C LYS A 50 -12.51 -34.94 4.31
N ASP A 51 -12.94 -35.21 5.55
CA ASP A 51 -12.76 -36.50 6.22
C ASP A 51 -11.28 -36.90 6.34
N LEU A 52 -10.41 -35.91 6.52
CA LEU A 52 -8.96 -36.12 6.61
C LEU A 52 -8.60 -37.01 7.81
N PHE A 53 -9.21 -36.76 8.97
CA PHE A 53 -8.92 -37.54 10.17
C PHE A 53 -9.44 -38.98 10.05
N ASP A 54 -10.57 -39.19 9.40
CA ASP A 54 -11.11 -40.53 9.17
C ASP A 54 -10.21 -41.31 8.20
N ALA A 55 -9.74 -40.67 7.12
CA ALA A 55 -8.74 -41.26 6.21
C ALA A 55 -7.45 -41.64 6.94
N TYR A 56 -7.01 -40.80 7.87
CA TYR A 56 -5.85 -41.06 8.72
C TYR A 56 -6.05 -42.31 9.59
N LEU A 57 -7.22 -42.45 10.23
CA LEU A 57 -7.54 -43.61 11.07
C LEU A 57 -7.75 -44.89 10.25
N GLU A 58 -8.44 -44.81 9.11
CA GLU A 58 -8.74 -45.97 8.27
C GLU A 58 -7.49 -46.62 7.68
N ALA A 59 -6.48 -45.79 7.34
CA ALA A 59 -5.18 -46.24 6.84
C ALA A 59 -4.33 -46.98 7.89
N MET A 60 -4.70 -46.92 9.17
CA MET A 60 -4.03 -47.65 10.24
C MET A 60 -4.56 -49.08 10.39
N PRO A 61 -3.72 -50.03 10.86
CA PRO A 61 -4.17 -51.36 11.26
C PRO A 61 -5.32 -51.28 12.26
N ALA A 62 -6.34 -52.12 12.10
CA ALA A 62 -7.54 -52.09 12.95
C ALA A 62 -7.24 -52.16 14.45
N SER A 63 -6.19 -52.88 14.84
CA SER A 63 -5.72 -53.01 16.23
C SER A 63 -5.14 -51.73 16.83
N GLN A 64 -4.77 -50.74 16.01
CA GLN A 64 -4.14 -49.49 16.44
C GLN A 64 -5.08 -48.28 16.39
N ARG A 65 -6.19 -48.36 15.64
CA ARG A 65 -7.11 -47.22 15.42
C ARG A 65 -7.60 -46.57 16.71
N GLN A 66 -8.02 -47.39 17.69
CA GLN A 66 -8.52 -46.88 18.97
C GLN A 66 -7.49 -46.06 19.75
N ALA A 67 -6.19 -46.39 19.61
CA ALA A 67 -5.12 -45.68 20.30
C ALA A 67 -4.81 -44.32 19.65
N HIS A 68 -5.16 -44.13 18.37
CA HIS A 68 -4.98 -42.88 17.64
C HIS A 68 -6.27 -42.05 17.51
N GLU A 69 -7.39 -42.56 18.03
CA GLU A 69 -8.65 -41.83 18.08
C GLU A 69 -8.60 -40.77 19.18
N CYS A 70 -8.33 -39.53 18.78
CA CYS A 70 -8.22 -38.38 19.67
C CYS A 70 -9.09 -37.24 19.18
N HIS A 71 -10.14 -36.89 19.93
CA HIS A 71 -11.06 -35.80 19.58
C HIS A 71 -10.33 -34.44 19.44
N THR A 72 -9.31 -34.18 20.28
CA THR A 72 -8.52 -32.94 20.19
C THR A 72 -7.70 -32.88 18.90
N CYS A 73 -7.05 -33.98 18.51
CA CYS A 73 -6.31 -34.05 17.26
C CYS A 73 -7.24 -34.02 16.04
N ARG A 74 -8.41 -34.68 16.12
CA ARG A 74 -9.46 -34.63 15.11
C ARG A 74 -9.88 -33.19 14.83
N SER A 75 -10.24 -32.42 15.86
CA SER A 75 -10.63 -31.02 15.72
C SER A 75 -9.52 -30.16 15.09
N PHE A 76 -8.26 -30.42 15.41
CA PHE A 76 -7.12 -29.75 14.75
C PHE A 76 -7.05 -30.10 13.25
N VAL A 77 -7.12 -31.39 12.91
CA VAL A 77 -7.02 -31.87 11.52
C VAL A 77 -8.20 -31.36 10.67
N GLU A 78 -9.41 -31.34 11.21
CA GLU A 78 -10.59 -30.83 10.51
C GLU A 78 -10.51 -29.32 10.23
N ARG A 79 -9.89 -28.54 11.14
CA ARG A 79 -9.77 -27.08 10.98
C ARG A 79 -8.56 -26.65 10.14
N PHE A 80 -7.43 -27.33 10.27
CA PHE A 80 -6.15 -26.88 9.72
C PHE A 80 -5.49 -27.90 8.80
N GLY A 81 -5.92 -29.16 8.82
CA GLY A 81 -5.33 -30.27 8.07
C GLY A 81 -5.39 -30.11 6.55
N SER A 82 -6.35 -29.34 6.06
CA SER A 82 -6.57 -29.11 4.63
C SER A 82 -5.85 -27.89 4.07
N LEU A 83 -5.05 -27.19 4.91
CA LEU A 83 -4.38 -25.96 4.52
C LEU A 83 -3.20 -26.18 3.58
N VAL A 84 -3.13 -25.34 2.57
CA VAL A 84 -2.08 -25.37 1.54
C VAL A 84 -1.46 -23.98 1.32
N THR A 85 -0.23 -23.95 0.81
CA THR A 85 0.34 -22.80 0.09
C THR A 85 0.19 -23.01 -1.41
N ILE A 86 0.24 -21.92 -2.18
CA ILE A 86 0.21 -21.95 -3.65
C ILE A 86 1.52 -21.34 -4.17
N ASP A 87 2.20 -22.04 -5.09
CA ASP A 87 3.39 -21.53 -5.77
C ASP A 87 3.04 -20.66 -7.01
N THR A 88 4.06 -20.17 -7.72
CA THR A 88 3.90 -19.32 -8.90
C THR A 88 3.18 -20.00 -10.07
N ASP A 89 3.24 -21.34 -10.14
CA ASP A 89 2.61 -22.13 -11.19
C ASP A 89 1.17 -22.58 -10.82
N GLY A 90 0.70 -22.20 -9.61
CA GLY A 90 -0.60 -22.59 -9.08
C GLY A 90 -0.62 -23.99 -8.46
N ARG A 91 0.54 -24.61 -8.20
CA ARG A 91 0.61 -25.91 -7.51
C ARG A 91 0.43 -25.70 -6.02
N THR A 92 -0.32 -26.61 -5.41
CA THR A 92 -0.58 -26.60 -3.97
C THR A 92 0.44 -27.48 -3.25
N SER A 93 0.83 -27.06 -2.04
CA SER A 93 1.64 -27.85 -1.13
C SER A 93 1.02 -27.80 0.26
N SER A 94 0.89 -28.97 0.91
CA SER A 94 0.40 -29.03 2.30
C SER A 94 1.33 -28.24 3.21
N VAL A 95 0.74 -27.44 4.09
CA VAL A 95 1.52 -26.67 5.09
C VAL A 95 1.96 -27.57 6.25
N LEU A 96 1.25 -28.68 6.48
CA LEU A 96 1.38 -29.51 7.68
C LEU A 96 1.99 -30.88 7.41
N TRP A 97 1.57 -31.53 6.33
CA TRP A 97 1.82 -32.95 6.13
C TRP A 97 2.96 -33.18 5.16
N VAL A 98 3.93 -34.00 5.55
CA VAL A 98 5.01 -34.50 4.70
C VAL A 98 5.23 -35.97 5.04
N GLU A 99 5.24 -36.81 4.02
CA GLU A 99 5.28 -38.27 4.15
C GLU A 99 6.61 -38.76 4.76
N ASP A 100 7.74 -38.25 4.27
CA ASP A 100 9.08 -38.65 4.71
C ASP A 100 9.35 -38.32 6.18
N ASP A 101 8.65 -37.33 6.72
CA ASP A 101 8.81 -36.88 8.10
C ASP A 101 7.99 -37.71 9.09
N ALA A 102 6.99 -38.45 8.61
CA ALA A 102 6.08 -39.22 9.46
C ALA A 102 6.77 -40.46 10.05
N PRO A 103 6.61 -40.73 11.36
CA PRO A 103 7.00 -42.01 11.97
C PRO A 103 6.39 -43.17 11.18
N ALA A 104 7.08 -44.32 11.16
CA ALA A 104 6.64 -45.48 10.37
C ALA A 104 5.18 -45.88 10.65
N GLU A 105 4.76 -45.78 11.91
CA GLU A 105 3.40 -46.09 12.38
C GLU A 105 2.34 -45.08 11.88
N LEU A 106 2.73 -43.82 11.67
CA LEU A 106 1.82 -42.75 11.23
C LEU A 106 1.85 -42.51 9.72
N ARG A 107 2.86 -43.07 9.01
CA ARG A 107 3.13 -42.77 7.61
C ARG A 107 1.93 -43.05 6.70
N ALA A 108 1.28 -44.21 6.86
CA ALA A 108 0.11 -44.57 6.07
C ALA A 108 -1.04 -43.56 6.26
N GLY A 109 -1.31 -43.12 7.50
CA GLY A 109 -2.33 -42.12 7.79
C GLY A 109 -1.98 -40.73 7.24
N VAL A 110 -0.72 -40.31 7.36
CA VAL A 110 -0.24 -39.03 6.80
C VAL A 110 -0.32 -39.05 5.27
N GLN A 111 0.03 -40.17 4.64
CA GLN A 111 -0.06 -40.37 3.19
C GLN A 111 -1.52 -40.29 2.71
N ALA A 112 -2.45 -40.93 3.43
CA ALA A 112 -3.88 -40.90 3.12
C ALA A 112 -4.45 -39.47 3.20
N MET A 113 -4.08 -38.69 4.22
CA MET A 113 -4.44 -37.27 4.30
C MET A 113 -3.83 -36.47 3.14
N LEU A 114 -2.56 -36.69 2.83
CA LEU A 114 -1.86 -36.00 1.75
C LEU A 114 -2.49 -36.25 0.38
N ALA A 115 -2.91 -37.48 0.09
CA ALA A 115 -3.60 -37.81 -1.15
C ALA A 115 -4.87 -36.97 -1.30
N LYS A 116 -5.72 -36.92 -0.26
CA LYS A 116 -6.93 -36.09 -0.23
C LYS A 116 -6.64 -34.60 -0.41
N VAL A 117 -5.61 -34.07 0.27
CA VAL A 117 -5.23 -32.64 0.14
C VAL A 117 -4.68 -32.30 -1.25
N ARG A 118 -3.95 -33.23 -1.90
CA ARG A 118 -3.41 -33.04 -3.26
C ARG A 118 -4.49 -33.02 -4.33
N GLU A 119 -5.56 -33.78 -4.14
CA GLU A 119 -6.70 -33.83 -5.07
C GLU A 119 -7.70 -32.69 -4.87
N ALA A 120 -7.65 -32.03 -3.72
CA ALA A 120 -8.59 -30.97 -3.34
C ALA A 120 -8.35 -29.66 -4.08
N SER A 121 -9.44 -28.92 -4.28
CA SER A 121 -9.43 -27.58 -4.86
C SER A 121 -9.36 -26.50 -3.78
N VAL A 122 -8.66 -25.41 -4.06
CA VAL A 122 -8.62 -24.25 -3.15
C VAL A 122 -9.97 -23.54 -3.13
N THR A 123 -10.49 -23.32 -1.92
CA THR A 123 -11.80 -22.70 -1.67
C THR A 123 -11.71 -21.26 -1.18
N GLY A 124 -10.55 -20.83 -0.68
CA GLY A 124 -10.33 -19.45 -0.28
C GLY A 124 -9.04 -19.19 0.49
N VAL A 125 -8.79 -17.91 0.74
CA VAL A 125 -7.71 -17.46 1.64
C VAL A 125 -8.06 -17.84 3.07
N PHE A 126 -7.09 -18.37 3.81
CA PHE A 126 -7.23 -18.71 5.22
C PHE A 126 -6.56 -17.67 6.12
N LEU A 127 -7.31 -17.17 7.10
CA LEU A 127 -6.85 -16.24 8.13
C LEU A 127 -7.37 -16.69 9.49
N SER A 128 -6.56 -16.54 10.53
CA SER A 128 -6.96 -16.82 11.91
C SER A 128 -6.37 -15.79 12.85
N SER A 129 -7.19 -15.32 13.80
CA SER A 129 -6.76 -14.47 14.92
C SER A 129 -6.24 -15.27 16.12
N ASP A 130 -6.33 -16.60 16.08
CA ASP A 130 -5.88 -17.48 17.15
C ASP A 130 -4.34 -17.48 17.22
N LYS A 131 -3.79 -17.17 18.42
CA LYS A 131 -2.34 -17.24 18.68
C LYS A 131 -1.82 -18.68 18.78
N VAL A 132 -2.70 -19.62 19.09
CA VAL A 132 -2.41 -21.05 19.18
C VAL A 132 -3.51 -21.79 18.44
N TRP A 133 -3.14 -22.62 17.48
CA TRP A 133 -4.06 -23.45 16.71
C TRP A 133 -4.09 -24.85 17.29
N GLY A 134 -5.27 -25.31 17.69
CA GLY A 134 -5.44 -26.57 18.44
C GLY A 134 -5.22 -26.40 19.94
N LYS A 135 -5.10 -27.51 20.66
CA LYS A 135 -4.90 -27.53 22.12
C LYS A 135 -3.64 -28.34 22.42
N PRO A 136 -2.50 -27.70 22.73
CA PRO A 136 -1.20 -28.39 22.81
C PRO A 136 -1.15 -29.56 23.80
N GLN A 137 -1.90 -29.48 24.90
CA GLN A 137 -1.84 -30.48 25.96
C GLN A 137 -3.19 -30.63 26.69
N THR A 138 -3.54 -31.86 27.07
CA THR A 138 -4.61 -32.18 28.03
C THR A 138 -4.09 -33.18 29.06
N GLY A 139 -3.94 -32.76 30.32
CA GLY A 139 -3.30 -33.59 31.33
C GLY A 139 -1.87 -33.96 30.91
N ALA A 140 -1.55 -35.25 30.83
CA ALA A 140 -0.25 -35.74 30.36
C ALA A 140 -0.13 -35.87 28.83
N TRP A 141 -1.22 -35.70 28.08
CA TRP A 141 -1.26 -35.95 26.63
C TRP A 141 -0.88 -34.70 25.83
N ARG A 142 0.12 -34.82 24.95
CA ARG A 142 0.43 -33.81 23.92
C ARG A 142 -0.41 -34.08 22.67
N HIS A 143 -0.92 -33.02 22.05
CA HIS A 143 -1.75 -33.10 20.85
C HIS A 143 -1.19 -32.27 19.70
N LEU A 144 -1.77 -32.46 18.51
CA LEU A 144 -1.51 -31.59 17.36
C LEU A 144 -1.89 -30.15 17.70
N ALA A 145 -0.90 -29.27 17.66
CA ALA A 145 -1.08 -27.85 17.81
C ALA A 145 0.06 -27.07 17.15
N LEU A 146 -0.22 -25.83 16.77
CA LEU A 146 0.74 -24.91 16.16
C LEU A 146 0.68 -23.53 16.82
N THR A 147 1.81 -22.83 16.81
CA THR A 147 1.90 -21.43 17.21
C THR A 147 2.36 -20.60 16.01
N PRO A 148 1.44 -19.96 15.28
CA PRO A 148 1.80 -18.98 14.25
C PRO A 148 2.61 -17.82 14.83
N ALA A 149 3.66 -17.36 14.13
CA ALA A 149 4.47 -16.21 14.56
C ALA A 149 3.67 -14.88 14.58
N ASN A 150 2.73 -14.69 13.66
CA ASN A 150 1.78 -13.58 13.63
C ASN A 150 0.33 -14.07 13.45
N ALA A 151 -0.57 -13.73 14.37
CA ALA A 151 -2.00 -13.92 14.16
C ALA A 151 -2.57 -12.80 13.25
N PHE A 152 -3.62 -13.09 12.49
CA PHE A 152 -4.35 -12.04 11.78
C PHE A 152 -4.90 -11.03 12.80
N SER A 153 -4.59 -9.76 12.57
CA SER A 153 -5.09 -8.64 13.37
C SER A 153 -5.59 -7.57 12.42
N SER A 154 -6.83 -7.14 12.62
CA SER A 154 -7.37 -5.95 11.99
C SER A 154 -8.27 -5.25 12.99
N PRO A 155 -8.14 -3.93 13.15
CA PRO A 155 -9.03 -3.18 14.00
C PRO A 155 -10.45 -3.16 13.43
N LEU A 156 -10.65 -3.31 12.11
CA LEU A 156 -12.00 -3.18 11.52
C LEU A 156 -12.69 -4.51 11.30
N LEU A 157 -11.98 -5.52 10.79
CA LEU A 157 -12.56 -6.78 10.35
C LEU A 157 -12.04 -7.94 11.19
N SER A 158 -12.93 -8.88 11.52
CA SER A 158 -12.51 -10.20 11.98
C SER A 158 -11.85 -11.01 10.84
N ALA A 159 -11.07 -12.03 11.20
CA ALA A 159 -10.50 -12.97 10.22
C ALA A 159 -11.58 -13.55 9.28
N HIS A 160 -12.73 -13.93 9.83
CA HIS A 160 -13.87 -14.46 9.05
C HIS A 160 -14.43 -13.45 8.05
N GLN A 161 -14.59 -12.19 8.45
CA GLN A 161 -15.04 -11.13 7.55
C GLN A 161 -14.01 -10.86 6.46
N GLN A 162 -12.71 -10.82 6.80
CA GLN A 162 -11.66 -10.61 5.82
C GLN A 162 -11.57 -11.76 4.79
N MET A 163 -11.74 -13.02 5.24
CA MET A 163 -11.83 -14.17 4.34
C MET A 163 -13.06 -14.08 3.42
N ALA A 164 -14.19 -13.54 3.92
CA ALA A 164 -15.37 -13.30 3.09
C ALA A 164 -15.13 -12.24 2.01
N VAL A 165 -14.46 -11.14 2.35
CA VAL A 165 -14.03 -10.13 1.37
C VAL A 165 -13.15 -10.76 0.29
N LYS A 166 -12.15 -11.57 0.67
CA LYS A 166 -11.28 -12.25 -0.30
C LYS A 166 -12.03 -13.22 -1.21
N ARG A 167 -13.10 -13.86 -0.72
CA ARG A 167 -13.97 -14.69 -1.57
C ARG A 167 -14.75 -13.87 -2.59
N GLU A 168 -15.20 -12.67 -2.24
CA GLU A 168 -15.88 -11.80 -3.18
C GLU A 168 -14.91 -11.15 -4.19
N ASP A 169 -13.72 -10.79 -3.74
CA ASP A 169 -12.62 -10.33 -4.60
C ASP A 169 -12.31 -11.37 -5.69
N PHE A 170 -12.20 -12.64 -5.30
CA PHE A 170 -11.97 -13.75 -6.24
C PHE A 170 -13.05 -13.81 -7.33
N LYS A 171 -14.33 -13.73 -6.97
CA LYS A 171 -15.43 -13.73 -7.96
C LYS A 171 -15.34 -12.54 -8.90
N THR A 172 -15.07 -11.36 -8.35
CA THR A 172 -14.97 -10.12 -9.14
C THR A 172 -13.82 -10.18 -10.14
N VAL A 173 -12.66 -10.69 -9.71
CA VAL A 173 -11.48 -10.88 -10.56
C VAL A 173 -11.75 -11.94 -11.62
N MET A 174 -12.30 -13.09 -11.27
CA MET A 174 -12.66 -14.14 -12.23
C MET A 174 -13.60 -13.61 -13.32
N ALA A 175 -14.66 -12.91 -12.93
CA ALA A 175 -15.61 -12.31 -13.87
C ALA A 175 -14.96 -11.27 -14.80
N ALA A 176 -13.89 -10.61 -14.37
CA ALA A 176 -13.14 -9.69 -15.20
C ALA A 176 -12.20 -10.41 -16.16
N LEU A 177 -11.49 -11.44 -15.69
CA LEU A 177 -10.61 -12.27 -16.52
C LEU A 177 -11.36 -13.02 -17.63
N ASP A 178 -12.65 -13.31 -17.43
CA ASP A 178 -13.50 -13.92 -18.45
C ASP A 178 -14.13 -12.89 -19.40
N ARG A 179 -14.28 -11.62 -18.96
CA ARG A 179 -14.86 -10.54 -19.77
C ARG A 179 -13.86 -9.88 -20.70
N TYR A 180 -12.64 -9.63 -20.21
CA TYR A 180 -11.64 -8.86 -20.94
C TYR A 180 -10.59 -9.78 -21.56
N ALA A 181 -10.42 -9.72 -22.87
CA ALA A 181 -9.41 -10.51 -23.57
C ALA A 181 -8.00 -9.93 -23.36
N LEU A 182 -6.99 -10.79 -23.31
CA LEU A 182 -5.58 -10.38 -23.13
C LEU A 182 -5.13 -9.31 -24.15
N PRO A 183 -5.44 -9.40 -25.46
CA PRO A 183 -5.04 -8.37 -26.42
C PRO A 183 -5.63 -6.98 -26.13
N ALA A 184 -6.85 -6.90 -25.58
CA ALA A 184 -7.46 -5.63 -25.21
C ALA A 184 -6.72 -4.99 -24.02
N ILE A 185 -6.23 -5.81 -23.09
CA ILE A 185 -5.42 -5.34 -21.95
C ILE A 185 -4.04 -4.88 -22.41
N GLU A 186 -3.42 -5.59 -23.35
CA GLU A 186 -2.14 -5.19 -23.95
C GLU A 186 -2.28 -3.86 -24.71
N GLN A 187 -3.37 -3.65 -25.45
CA GLN A 187 -3.67 -2.37 -26.09
C GLN A 187 -3.89 -1.25 -25.07
N ALA A 188 -4.62 -1.52 -23.98
CA ALA A 188 -4.85 -0.55 -22.91
C ALA A 188 -3.53 -0.15 -22.21
N LEU A 189 -2.66 -1.11 -21.93
CA LEU A 189 -1.32 -0.86 -21.38
C LEU A 189 -0.49 0.00 -22.33
N GLY A 190 -0.47 -0.34 -23.62
CA GLY A 190 0.24 0.46 -24.62
C GLY A 190 -0.21 1.93 -24.64
N LEU A 191 -1.51 2.21 -24.43
CA LEU A 191 -2.00 3.57 -24.29
C LEU A 191 -1.64 4.23 -22.95
N LEU A 192 -1.69 3.49 -21.84
CA LEU A 192 -1.35 4.00 -20.50
C LEU A 192 0.15 4.29 -20.34
N GLU A 193 0.99 3.58 -21.06
CA GLU A 193 2.43 3.81 -21.14
C GLU A 193 2.79 5.03 -22.01
N THR A 194 1.84 5.51 -22.83
CA THR A 194 2.01 6.80 -23.50
C THR A 194 1.63 7.94 -22.55
N ASP A 195 2.38 9.05 -22.59
CA ASP A 195 1.99 10.31 -21.93
C ASP A 195 0.74 10.98 -22.54
N ALA A 196 -0.02 10.26 -23.37
CA ALA A 196 -1.17 10.78 -24.10
C ALA A 196 -2.48 10.73 -23.30
N LEU A 197 -2.55 9.91 -22.23
CA LEU A 197 -3.72 9.83 -21.35
C LEU A 197 -3.50 10.66 -20.07
N TYR A 198 -4.46 11.55 -19.79
CA TYR A 198 -4.42 12.40 -18.61
C TYR A 198 -4.48 11.58 -17.31
N ARG A 199 -3.45 11.70 -16.45
CA ARG A 199 -3.32 10.98 -15.16
C ARG A 199 -3.25 9.45 -15.28
N ALA A 200 -2.61 8.94 -16.33
CA ALA A 200 -2.44 7.50 -16.57
C ALA A 200 -1.74 6.76 -15.41
N GLU A 201 -0.86 7.45 -14.66
CA GLU A 201 -0.12 6.90 -13.52
C GLU A 201 -1.03 6.35 -12.40
N LYS A 202 -2.31 6.78 -12.37
CA LYS A 202 -3.31 6.29 -11.42
C LYS A 202 -3.88 4.92 -11.78
N VAL A 203 -3.74 4.49 -13.03
CA VAL A 203 -4.43 3.33 -13.60
C VAL A 203 -3.46 2.27 -14.12
N ILE A 204 -2.21 2.64 -14.44
CA ILE A 204 -1.21 1.72 -14.98
C ILE A 204 -0.94 0.51 -14.07
N GLY A 205 -0.76 0.71 -12.77
CA GLY A 205 -0.50 -0.40 -11.82
C GLY A 205 -1.62 -1.46 -11.78
N PRO A 206 -2.91 -1.08 -11.64
CA PRO A 206 -4.03 -2.01 -11.79
C PRO A 206 -4.06 -2.74 -13.14
N ALA A 207 -3.70 -2.08 -14.24
CA ALA A 207 -3.66 -2.69 -15.57
C ALA A 207 -2.52 -3.71 -15.69
N GLU A 208 -1.31 -3.40 -15.21
CA GLU A 208 -0.16 -4.30 -15.17
C GLU A 208 -0.46 -5.55 -14.33
N TRP A 209 -1.08 -5.37 -13.17
CA TRP A 209 -1.48 -6.47 -12.30
C TRP A 209 -2.49 -7.40 -12.99
N LEU A 210 -3.51 -6.85 -13.64
CA LEU A 210 -4.51 -7.63 -14.37
C LEU A 210 -3.89 -8.37 -15.56
N HIS A 211 -2.99 -7.72 -16.30
CA HIS A 211 -2.24 -8.32 -17.40
C HIS A 211 -1.35 -9.48 -16.94
N GLY A 212 -0.57 -9.28 -15.87
CA GLY A 212 0.24 -10.33 -15.27
C GLY A 212 -0.59 -11.53 -14.82
N LEU A 213 -1.77 -11.26 -14.23
CA LEU A 213 -2.70 -12.31 -13.81
C LEU A 213 -3.28 -13.10 -15.00
N HIS A 214 -3.61 -12.43 -16.11
CA HIS A 214 -4.02 -13.13 -17.33
C HIS A 214 -2.95 -14.10 -17.83
N LYS A 215 -1.68 -13.65 -17.87
CA LYS A 215 -0.55 -14.50 -18.30
C LYS A 215 -0.36 -15.69 -17.38
N ALA A 216 -0.39 -15.49 -16.06
CA ALA A 216 -0.31 -16.56 -15.08
C ALA A 216 -1.45 -17.59 -15.23
N ARG A 217 -2.71 -17.13 -15.38
CA ARG A 217 -3.87 -18.00 -15.59
C ARG A 217 -3.81 -18.74 -16.92
N ALA A 218 -3.29 -18.12 -17.98
CA ALA A 218 -3.13 -18.75 -19.28
C ALA A 218 -2.07 -19.86 -19.27
N GLY A 219 -0.98 -19.68 -18.51
CA GLY A 219 0.08 -20.68 -18.35
C GLY A 219 -0.30 -21.87 -17.47
N ALA A 220 -1.26 -21.69 -16.55
CA ALA A 220 -1.73 -22.75 -15.66
C ALA A 220 -2.71 -23.74 -16.34
N ARG A 221 -2.82 -24.96 -15.79
CA ARG A 221 -3.69 -26.04 -16.29
C ARG A 221 -4.64 -26.55 -15.21
N GLY A 222 -5.82 -27.01 -15.62
CA GLY A 222 -6.82 -27.58 -14.70
C GLY A 222 -7.16 -26.63 -13.54
N THR A 223 -7.18 -27.17 -12.31
CA THR A 223 -7.47 -26.43 -11.07
C THR A 223 -6.43 -25.36 -10.74
N ALA A 224 -5.18 -25.50 -11.23
CA ALA A 224 -4.13 -24.50 -11.01
C ALA A 224 -4.50 -23.11 -11.56
N LYS A 225 -5.38 -23.04 -12.59
CA LYS A 225 -5.91 -21.77 -13.10
C LYS A 225 -6.67 -20.96 -12.04
N ALA A 226 -7.43 -21.63 -11.18
CA ALA A 226 -8.11 -20.96 -10.07
C ALA A 226 -7.13 -20.65 -8.93
N HIS A 227 -6.15 -21.53 -8.69
CA HIS A 227 -5.16 -21.34 -7.64
C HIS A 227 -4.29 -20.10 -7.85
N VAL A 228 -3.84 -19.83 -9.09
CA VAL A 228 -3.07 -18.61 -9.38
C VAL A 228 -3.90 -17.33 -9.12
N VAL A 229 -5.22 -17.39 -9.35
CA VAL A 229 -6.13 -16.26 -9.05
C VAL A 229 -6.30 -16.09 -7.55
N TRP A 230 -6.45 -17.18 -6.78
CA TRP A 230 -6.44 -17.11 -5.32
C TRP A 230 -5.14 -16.53 -4.76
N ALA A 231 -4.00 -16.96 -5.29
CA ALA A 231 -2.68 -16.44 -4.92
C ALA A 231 -2.59 -14.93 -5.16
N ALA A 232 -3.04 -14.46 -6.33
CA ALA A 232 -3.05 -13.04 -6.67
C ALA A 232 -4.02 -12.24 -5.79
N VAL A 233 -5.22 -12.75 -5.51
CA VAL A 233 -6.22 -12.08 -4.65
C VAL A 233 -5.74 -11.96 -3.21
N ALA A 234 -5.00 -12.95 -2.70
CA ALA A 234 -4.47 -12.94 -1.35
C ALA A 234 -3.49 -11.78 -1.12
N THR A 235 -2.72 -11.38 -2.14
CA THR A 235 -1.68 -10.35 -2.07
C THR A 235 -2.01 -9.07 -2.83
N ALA A 236 -3.18 -9.00 -3.48
CA ALA A 236 -3.59 -7.86 -4.29
C ALA A 236 -3.59 -6.55 -3.47
N PRO A 237 -3.03 -5.45 -4.01
CA PRO A 237 -3.18 -4.13 -3.42
C PRO A 237 -4.65 -3.72 -3.32
N ALA A 238 -4.95 -2.84 -2.37
CA ALA A 238 -6.32 -2.36 -2.15
C ALA A 238 -6.91 -1.74 -3.43
N GLY A 239 -8.11 -2.18 -3.80
CA GLY A 239 -8.84 -1.71 -4.99
C GLY A 239 -8.52 -2.44 -6.29
N PHE A 240 -7.50 -3.31 -6.34
CA PHE A 240 -7.10 -3.99 -7.57
C PHE A 240 -8.06 -5.13 -7.96
N CYS A 241 -8.78 -5.71 -6.99
CA CYS A 241 -9.73 -6.79 -7.22
C CYS A 241 -11.08 -6.37 -7.82
N HIS A 242 -11.26 -5.08 -8.16
CA HIS A 242 -12.48 -4.58 -8.77
C HIS A 242 -12.26 -3.93 -10.15
N PRO A 243 -11.60 -4.61 -11.10
CA PRO A 243 -11.22 -4.02 -12.39
C PRO A 243 -12.43 -3.48 -13.17
N ARG A 244 -13.57 -4.17 -13.15
CA ARG A 244 -14.80 -3.76 -13.85
C ARG A 244 -15.38 -2.42 -13.40
N SER A 245 -15.34 -2.12 -12.10
CA SER A 245 -15.87 -0.87 -11.54
C SER A 245 -14.81 0.21 -11.39
N SER A 246 -13.60 -0.07 -11.87
CA SER A 246 -12.48 0.85 -11.85
C SER A 246 -12.26 1.51 -13.23
N MET A 247 -11.33 2.45 -13.28
CA MET A 247 -11.00 3.17 -14.52
C MET A 247 -10.40 2.28 -15.61
N ILE A 248 -9.68 1.21 -15.25
CA ILE A 248 -9.19 0.27 -16.25
C ILE A 248 -10.37 -0.46 -16.93
N GLY A 249 -11.43 -0.80 -16.19
CA GLY A 249 -12.63 -1.40 -16.76
C GLY A 249 -13.32 -0.49 -17.78
N THR A 250 -13.41 0.81 -17.48
CA THR A 250 -13.94 1.79 -18.45
C THR A 250 -13.06 1.90 -19.69
N LEU A 251 -11.74 1.99 -19.54
CA LEU A 251 -10.81 2.05 -20.67
C LEU A 251 -10.95 0.81 -21.57
N LEU A 252 -11.02 -0.37 -20.97
CA LEU A 252 -11.21 -1.63 -21.69
C LEU A 252 -12.56 -1.69 -22.41
N GLU A 253 -13.63 -1.15 -21.82
CA GLU A 253 -14.95 -1.07 -22.46
C GLU A 253 -14.95 -0.09 -23.64
N ASP A 254 -14.29 1.05 -23.52
CA ASP A 254 -14.16 2.03 -24.59
C ASP A 254 -13.37 1.45 -25.78
N LEU A 255 -12.28 0.71 -25.51
CA LEU A 255 -11.49 0.01 -26.53
C LEU A 255 -12.28 -1.14 -27.18
N ALA A 256 -12.99 -1.94 -26.38
CA ALA A 256 -13.82 -3.03 -26.89
C ALA A 256 -15.01 -2.52 -27.74
N ALA A 257 -15.50 -1.31 -27.48
CA ALA A 257 -16.52 -0.64 -28.29
C ALA A 257 -15.98 -0.07 -29.61
N GLY A 258 -14.67 -0.20 -29.89
CA GLY A 258 -14.05 0.28 -31.12
C GLY A 258 -13.95 1.80 -31.21
N LYS A 259 -14.01 2.51 -30.07
CA LYS A 259 -13.85 3.97 -30.03
C LYS A 259 -12.47 4.38 -30.53
N ASN A 260 -12.40 5.51 -31.22
CA ASN A 260 -11.12 6.06 -31.64
C ASN A 260 -10.39 6.73 -30.47
N PHE A 261 -9.10 7.04 -30.65
CA PHE A 261 -8.27 7.61 -29.58
C PHE A 261 -8.84 8.90 -28.97
N ALA A 262 -9.40 9.81 -29.77
CA ALA A 262 -9.93 11.08 -29.27
C ALA A 262 -11.15 10.85 -28.36
N GLU A 263 -12.02 9.90 -28.71
CA GLU A 263 -13.17 9.51 -27.89
C GLU A 263 -12.74 8.82 -26.59
N VAL A 264 -11.77 7.89 -26.67
CA VAL A 264 -11.19 7.21 -25.51
C VAL A 264 -10.55 8.21 -24.56
N SER A 265 -9.69 9.08 -25.07
CA SER A 265 -8.99 10.11 -24.28
C SER A 265 -9.98 11.08 -23.62
N GLY A 266 -11.00 11.54 -24.36
CA GLY A 266 -12.03 12.42 -23.81
C GLY A 266 -12.87 11.76 -22.69
N SER A 267 -13.31 10.52 -22.90
CA SER A 267 -14.04 9.72 -21.89
C SER A 267 -13.18 9.49 -20.63
N PHE A 268 -11.91 9.13 -20.84
CA PHE A 268 -10.94 8.92 -19.76
C PHE A 268 -10.72 10.20 -18.95
N GLN A 269 -10.44 11.32 -19.63
CA GLN A 269 -10.22 12.63 -19.00
C GLN A 269 -11.45 13.08 -18.19
N ALA A 270 -12.66 12.92 -18.74
CA ALA A 270 -13.90 13.30 -18.06
C ALA A 270 -14.06 12.58 -16.71
N ARG A 271 -13.75 11.28 -16.67
CA ARG A 271 -13.85 10.46 -15.44
C ARG A 271 -12.68 10.64 -14.50
N MET A 272 -11.49 10.93 -15.03
CA MET A 272 -10.27 11.23 -14.26
C MET A 272 -10.19 12.68 -13.80
N HIS A 273 -11.20 13.49 -14.11
CA HIS A 273 -11.26 14.88 -13.71
C HIS A 273 -11.11 14.99 -12.18
N PRO A 274 -10.16 15.78 -11.66
CA PRO A 274 -9.78 15.77 -10.24
C PRO A 274 -10.92 16.20 -9.29
N LEU A 275 -11.92 16.91 -9.80
CA LEU A 275 -13.12 17.27 -9.02
C LEU A 275 -14.17 16.16 -8.95
N GLN A 276 -14.02 15.08 -9.72
CA GLN A 276 -15.01 13.99 -9.84
C GLN A 276 -14.41 12.63 -9.43
N TYR A 277 -13.18 12.35 -9.86
CA TYR A 277 -12.53 11.06 -9.62
C TYR A 277 -12.39 10.76 -8.13
N GLN A 278 -13.02 9.66 -7.68
CA GLN A 278 -13.08 9.24 -6.28
C GLN A 278 -13.64 10.30 -5.31
N ARG A 279 -14.36 11.30 -5.80
CA ARG A 279 -14.95 12.37 -4.99
C ARG A 279 -16.47 12.27 -4.97
N PRO A 280 -17.08 11.73 -3.89
CA PRO A 280 -18.52 11.68 -3.76
C PRO A 280 -19.12 13.08 -3.85
N THR A 281 -20.09 13.25 -4.74
CA THR A 281 -20.81 14.52 -4.94
C THR A 281 -22.14 14.55 -4.19
N ALA A 282 -22.75 13.38 -3.97
CA ALA A 282 -23.94 13.24 -3.15
C ALA A 282 -23.63 13.43 -1.67
N LEU A 283 -24.59 14.00 -0.93
CA LEU A 283 -24.52 14.09 0.52
C LEU A 283 -24.45 12.68 1.14
N PRO A 284 -23.66 12.49 2.22
CA PRO A 284 -23.61 11.21 2.90
C PRO A 284 -24.99 10.85 3.47
N SER A 285 -25.37 9.57 3.34
CA SER A 285 -26.55 9.05 4.02
C SER A 285 -26.31 8.94 5.53
N GLN A 286 -27.37 8.90 6.33
CA GLN A 286 -27.26 8.70 7.78
C GLN A 286 -26.44 7.45 8.13
N GLY A 287 -26.69 6.33 7.44
CA GLY A 287 -25.91 5.10 7.64
C GLY A 287 -24.42 5.25 7.27
N ASN A 288 -24.07 6.11 6.31
CA ASN A 288 -22.66 6.40 6.01
C ASN A 288 -21.99 7.20 7.13
N VAL A 289 -22.71 8.14 7.73
CA VAL A 289 -22.24 8.94 8.86
C VAL A 289 -22.02 8.05 10.08
N GLU A 290 -23.01 7.23 10.45
CA GLU A 290 -22.90 6.29 11.58
C GLU A 290 -21.76 5.27 11.39
N ALA A 291 -21.55 4.81 10.15
CA ALA A 291 -20.40 3.94 9.83
C ALA A 291 -19.07 4.68 9.97
N ALA A 292 -19.01 5.95 9.55
CA ALA A 292 -17.82 6.79 9.70
C ALA A 292 -17.49 6.98 11.18
N GLU A 293 -18.46 7.36 12.01
CA GLU A 293 -18.27 7.53 13.45
C GLU A 293 -17.69 6.27 14.11
N LYS A 294 -18.28 5.10 13.84
CA LYS A 294 -17.78 3.81 14.35
C LYS A 294 -16.35 3.50 13.91
N ILE A 295 -16.02 3.76 12.64
CA ILE A 295 -14.66 3.54 12.11
C ILE A 295 -13.67 4.51 12.78
N PHE A 296 -14.03 5.78 12.89
CA PHE A 296 -13.16 6.82 13.48
C PHE A 296 -12.93 6.59 14.97
N GLU A 297 -13.96 6.19 15.71
CA GLU A 297 -13.85 5.81 17.12
C GLU A 297 -12.94 4.59 17.29
N LYS A 298 -13.21 3.52 16.54
CA LYS A 298 -12.45 2.26 16.64
C LYS A 298 -10.98 2.39 16.27
N LEU A 299 -10.66 3.35 15.38
CA LEU A 299 -9.29 3.63 14.93
C LEU A 299 -8.66 4.83 15.64
N GLY A 300 -9.39 5.55 16.50
CA GLY A 300 -8.90 6.77 17.16
C GLY A 300 -8.57 7.93 16.22
N LEU A 301 -9.17 8.00 15.03
CA LEU A 301 -8.74 8.90 13.94
C LEU A 301 -9.19 10.37 14.08
N ALA A 302 -9.98 10.72 15.10
CA ALA A 302 -10.51 12.08 15.24
C ALA A 302 -9.42 13.18 15.22
N PRO A 303 -8.27 13.04 15.92
CA PRO A 303 -7.19 14.05 15.87
C PRO A 303 -6.54 14.21 14.49
N ALA A 304 -6.73 13.26 13.57
CA ALA A 304 -6.20 13.35 12.21
C ALA A 304 -7.08 14.21 11.27
N LEU A 305 -8.31 14.53 11.69
CA LEU A 305 -9.24 15.34 10.90
C LEU A 305 -8.86 16.82 10.91
N GLU A 306 -8.37 17.34 12.04
CA GLU A 306 -8.00 18.74 12.15
C GLU A 306 -6.68 19.01 11.43
N ARG A 307 -6.75 19.88 10.41
CA ARG A 307 -5.62 20.18 9.53
C ARG A 307 -5.24 21.65 9.59
N ARG A 308 -3.97 21.90 9.33
CA ARG A 308 -3.37 23.22 9.17
C ARG A 308 -2.44 23.23 7.96
N ILE A 309 -2.07 24.42 7.50
CA ILE A 309 -0.97 24.55 6.53
C ILE A 309 0.34 24.22 7.26
N ALA A 310 1.20 23.44 6.61
CA ALA A 310 2.51 23.08 7.14
C ALA A 310 3.44 24.30 7.17
N ARG A 311 4.42 24.27 8.07
CA ARG A 311 5.46 25.29 8.15
C ARG A 311 6.72 24.81 7.43
N LEU A 312 7.46 25.74 6.84
CA LEU A 312 8.66 25.46 6.05
C LEU A 312 9.73 24.71 6.84
N GLU A 313 9.83 24.91 8.15
CA GLU A 313 10.76 24.21 9.02
C GLU A 313 10.39 22.73 9.25
N GLU A 314 9.12 22.36 9.05
CA GLU A 314 8.61 21.01 9.34
C GLU A 314 8.81 20.02 8.19
N ILE A 315 9.13 20.52 6.99
CA ILE A 315 9.19 19.69 5.79
C ILE A 315 10.64 19.25 5.48
N PRO A 316 10.82 18.04 4.94
CA PRO A 316 12.06 17.63 4.30
C PRO A 316 12.39 18.52 3.10
N LYS A 317 13.65 18.90 2.94
CA LYS A 317 14.14 19.78 1.88
C LYS A 317 15.20 19.06 1.07
N LEU A 318 15.09 19.14 -0.25
CA LEU A 318 16.16 18.74 -1.18
C LEU A 318 17.19 19.85 -1.36
N TRP A 319 16.75 21.10 -1.18
CA TRP A 319 17.58 22.28 -1.26
C TRP A 319 16.97 23.40 -0.42
N GLU A 320 17.84 24.22 0.17
CA GLU A 320 17.51 25.49 0.80
C GLU A 320 18.61 26.50 0.47
N PRO A 321 18.31 27.82 0.45
CA PRO A 321 19.30 28.85 0.17
C PRO A 321 20.52 28.66 1.07
N SER A 322 21.70 28.66 0.47
CA SER A 322 22.92 28.65 1.26
C SER A 322 23.01 30.01 1.95
N THR A 323 22.81 30.04 3.27
CA THR A 323 23.48 31.06 4.05
C THR A 323 24.94 30.70 3.90
N ARG A 324 25.65 31.24 2.89
CA ARG A 324 27.11 31.20 2.92
C ARG A 324 27.45 31.68 4.33
N LYS A 325 28.02 30.79 5.16
CA LYS A 325 28.84 31.23 6.27
C LYS A 325 29.72 32.28 5.64
N GLY A 326 29.46 33.56 5.92
CA GLY A 326 30.37 34.62 5.57
C GLY A 326 31.72 34.08 5.97
N ALA A 327 32.64 34.00 4.99
CA ALA A 327 33.95 33.40 5.12
C ALA A 327 34.39 33.46 6.59
N SER A 328 34.61 32.30 7.24
CA SER A 328 35.04 32.21 8.65
C SER A 328 35.83 33.44 8.99
N PRO A 329 35.42 34.28 9.97
CA PRO A 329 35.94 35.64 10.10
C PRO A 329 37.45 35.57 10.03
N SER A 330 38.01 35.98 8.88
CA SER A 330 39.43 35.83 8.69
C SER A 330 40.04 36.81 9.68
N LYS A 331 40.82 36.27 10.62
CA LYS A 331 41.51 37.04 11.65
C LYS A 331 42.43 38.03 10.94
N GLY A 332 41.98 39.27 10.77
CA GLY A 332 42.73 40.32 10.09
C GLY A 332 42.06 41.66 10.32
N ILE A 333 42.85 42.62 10.82
CA ILE A 333 42.44 43.99 11.18
C ILE A 333 41.77 44.72 10.01
N PHE A 334 42.03 44.34 8.75
CA PHE A 334 41.49 45.00 7.54
C PHE A 334 40.35 44.24 6.84
N SER A 335 39.76 43.22 7.48
CA SER A 335 38.65 42.44 6.90
C SER A 335 37.41 43.29 6.59
N HIS A 336 37.22 44.39 7.31
CA HIS A 336 36.16 45.38 7.13
C HIS A 336 36.30 46.24 5.86
N LEU A 337 37.45 46.21 5.17
CA LEU A 337 37.72 46.98 3.94
C LEU A 337 37.42 46.20 2.65
N ARG A 338 36.96 44.93 2.74
CA ARG A 338 36.58 44.16 1.55
C ARG A 338 35.20 44.59 1.05
N ARG A 339 35.14 45.16 -0.16
CA ARG A 339 33.89 45.44 -0.87
C ARG A 339 33.03 44.17 -0.94
N LYS A 340 31.76 44.27 -0.55
CA LYS A 340 30.72 43.32 -0.95
C LYS A 340 30.80 43.18 -2.47
N VAL A 341 31.21 42.02 -2.97
CA VAL A 341 31.08 41.70 -4.40
C VAL A 341 29.58 41.68 -4.66
N ALA A 342 29.08 42.70 -5.35
CA ALA A 342 27.70 42.73 -5.79
C ALA A 342 27.47 41.51 -6.69
N PRO A 343 26.33 40.80 -6.55
CA PRO A 343 26.01 39.71 -7.47
C PRO A 343 26.08 40.24 -8.90
N VAL A 344 26.79 39.52 -9.78
CA VAL A 344 26.83 39.86 -11.19
C VAL A 344 25.44 39.59 -11.74
N GLN A 345 24.71 40.68 -12.04
CA GLN A 345 23.41 40.56 -12.69
C GLN A 345 23.60 39.87 -14.04
N PRO A 346 22.65 39.01 -14.44
CA PRO A 346 22.73 38.38 -15.75
C PRO A 346 22.76 39.47 -16.82
N LEU A 347 23.64 39.32 -17.81
CA LEU A 347 23.66 40.20 -18.98
C LEU A 347 22.28 40.20 -19.63
N ALA A 348 21.68 41.39 -19.78
CA ALA A 348 20.43 41.53 -20.49
C ALA A 348 20.57 40.96 -21.92
N GLY A 349 19.67 40.05 -22.31
CA GLY A 349 19.65 39.46 -23.65
C GLY A 349 20.26 38.06 -23.79
N VAL A 350 20.79 37.45 -22.72
CA VAL A 350 21.20 36.03 -22.77
C VAL A 350 19.95 35.13 -22.72
N PRO A 351 19.73 34.23 -23.70
CA PRO A 351 18.59 33.32 -23.68
C PRO A 351 18.72 32.33 -22.50
N PRO A 352 17.60 31.92 -21.89
CA PRO A 352 17.64 30.98 -20.78
C PRO A 352 18.11 29.59 -21.24
N VAL A 353 18.81 28.89 -20.36
CA VAL A 353 19.21 27.50 -20.62
C VAL A 353 17.98 26.61 -20.48
N VAL A 354 17.59 25.94 -21.55
CA VAL A 354 16.45 25.00 -21.55
C VAL A 354 16.92 23.64 -21.06
N MET A 355 16.23 23.07 -20.07
CA MET A 355 16.46 21.70 -19.59
C MET A 355 15.26 21.16 -18.84
N THR A 356 15.24 19.85 -18.65
CA THR A 356 14.17 19.16 -17.92
C THR A 356 14.38 19.28 -16.40
N LEU A 357 13.31 19.14 -15.64
CA LEU A 357 13.36 19.32 -14.19
C LEU A 357 14.27 18.31 -13.51
N ASP A 358 14.27 17.06 -13.96
CA ASP A 358 15.15 16.03 -13.43
C ASP A 358 16.63 16.38 -13.68
N LYS A 359 16.97 16.82 -14.89
CA LYS A 359 18.33 17.30 -15.20
C LYS A 359 18.70 18.52 -14.36
N PHE A 360 17.80 19.49 -14.21
CA PHE A 360 18.01 20.68 -13.38
C PHE A 360 18.28 20.30 -11.91
N SER A 361 17.45 19.40 -11.37
CA SER A 361 17.60 18.89 -10.00
C SER A 361 18.92 18.16 -9.76
N ARG A 362 19.43 17.42 -10.74
CA ARG A 362 20.69 16.67 -10.60
C ARG A 362 21.94 17.51 -10.84
N THR A 363 21.86 18.48 -11.76
CA THR A 363 23.06 19.17 -12.27
C THR A 363 23.22 20.62 -11.82
N VAL A 364 22.11 21.31 -11.47
CA VAL A 364 22.14 22.73 -11.11
C VAL A 364 21.89 22.91 -9.61
N VAL A 365 20.81 22.31 -9.09
CA VAL A 365 20.37 22.46 -7.70
C VAL A 365 21.47 22.22 -6.66
N PRO A 366 22.34 21.19 -6.76
CA PRO A 366 23.38 20.95 -5.75
C PRO A 366 24.41 22.08 -5.60
N SER A 367 24.56 22.93 -6.62
CA SER A 367 25.53 24.03 -6.66
C SER A 367 24.90 25.42 -6.45
N ALA A 368 23.58 25.49 -6.29
CA ALA A 368 22.86 26.74 -6.20
C ALA A 368 23.01 27.39 -4.82
N ASP A 369 23.43 28.66 -4.80
CA ASP A 369 23.47 29.49 -3.59
C ASP A 369 22.09 30.08 -3.28
N ALA A 370 21.37 30.55 -4.30
CA ALA A 370 20.01 31.08 -4.19
C ALA A 370 19.23 30.84 -5.49
N MET A 371 17.91 30.81 -5.40
CA MET A 371 17.02 30.69 -6.56
C MET A 371 15.85 31.67 -6.47
N ALA A 372 15.34 32.08 -7.62
CA ALA A 372 14.07 32.80 -7.74
C ALA A 372 13.23 32.19 -8.86
N LEU A 373 11.92 32.12 -8.67
CA LEU A 373 10.94 31.66 -9.65
C LEU A 373 10.23 32.87 -10.26
N GLN A 374 10.09 32.89 -11.57
CA GLN A 374 9.30 33.92 -12.25
C GLN A 374 7.81 33.59 -12.18
N LEU A 375 7.02 34.50 -11.62
CA LEU A 375 5.57 34.43 -11.58
C LEU A 375 4.94 35.36 -12.63
N GLY A 376 3.83 34.90 -13.19
CA GLY A 376 2.99 35.65 -14.13
C GLY A 376 1.88 36.43 -13.41
N LEU A 377 0.99 37.03 -14.21
CA LEU A 377 -0.20 37.73 -13.69
C LEU A 377 -1.41 36.80 -13.53
N LEU A 378 -1.49 35.76 -14.37
CA LEU A 378 -2.66 34.89 -14.48
C LEU A 378 -2.58 33.71 -13.51
N SER A 379 -3.57 32.83 -13.60
CA SER A 379 -3.63 31.59 -12.83
C SER A 379 -2.40 30.71 -13.08
N GLN A 380 -1.77 30.27 -12.00
CA GLN A 380 -0.59 29.41 -12.01
C GLN A 380 -0.78 28.24 -11.03
N PRO A 381 -0.06 27.11 -11.20
CA PRO A 381 -0.26 25.92 -10.39
C PRO A 381 0.51 26.02 -9.07
N PHE A 382 -0.14 26.65 -8.11
CA PHE A 382 0.32 26.64 -6.72
C PHE A 382 -0.17 25.38 -6.00
N ILE A 383 0.67 24.92 -5.07
CA ILE A 383 0.43 23.78 -4.19
C ILE A 383 0.70 24.20 -2.76
N VAL A 384 -0.16 23.71 -1.85
CA VAL A 384 -0.09 24.01 -0.42
C VAL A 384 0.07 22.70 0.33
N ILE A 385 1.12 22.59 1.14
CA ILE A 385 1.37 21.40 1.97
C ILE A 385 0.60 21.56 3.29
N THR A 386 -0.08 20.50 3.71
CA THR A 386 -0.87 20.46 4.95
C THR A 386 -0.29 19.49 5.97
N ALA A 387 -0.52 19.76 7.24
CA ALA A 387 -0.12 18.94 8.38
C ALA A 387 -1.31 18.77 9.34
N PRO A 388 -1.30 17.74 10.20
CA PRO A 388 -2.29 17.67 11.27
C PRO A 388 -2.03 18.78 12.29
N VAL A 389 -3.09 19.22 12.96
CA VAL A 389 -2.98 20.12 14.10
C VAL A 389 -2.32 19.38 15.27
N HIS A 390 -2.75 18.16 15.53
CA HIS A 390 -2.24 17.30 16.60
C HIS A 390 -1.00 16.53 16.15
N ALA A 391 0.11 16.66 16.90
CA ALA A 391 1.38 16.01 16.56
C ALA A 391 1.33 14.48 16.72
N ASP A 392 0.47 13.99 17.60
CA ASP A 392 0.22 12.58 17.91
C ASP A 392 -0.94 11.99 17.09
N ALA A 393 -1.50 12.73 16.12
CA ALA A 393 -2.58 12.24 15.28
C ALA A 393 -2.18 10.91 14.61
N PRO A 394 -3.05 9.88 14.62
CA PRO A 394 -2.74 8.59 13.99
C PRO A 394 -2.73 8.67 12.45
N PRO A 395 -2.10 7.68 11.76
CA PRO A 395 -2.00 7.68 10.31
C PRO A 395 -3.33 7.57 9.57
N VAL A 396 -3.68 8.62 8.82
CA VAL A 396 -4.90 8.71 7.99
C VAL A 396 -4.62 8.65 6.47
N LEU A 397 -3.41 9.05 6.06
CA LEU A 397 -2.96 9.10 4.65
C LEU A 397 -2.31 7.77 4.22
N GLN A 398 -2.38 7.45 2.93
CA GLN A 398 -1.84 6.18 2.37
C GLN A 398 -0.34 5.95 2.60
N TRP A 399 0.43 7.02 2.75
CA TRP A 399 1.88 6.99 2.94
C TRP A 399 2.32 7.25 4.38
N ASP A 400 1.38 7.56 5.30
CA ASP A 400 1.67 7.71 6.72
C ASP A 400 1.61 6.33 7.39
N ARG A 401 2.64 5.95 8.15
CA ARG A 401 2.66 4.68 8.90
C ARG A 401 3.18 4.88 10.30
N GLU A 402 2.69 4.08 11.24
CA GLU A 402 3.13 4.12 12.65
C GLU A 402 4.64 3.98 12.82
N ASP A 403 5.28 3.12 12.01
CA ASP A 403 6.73 2.86 12.02
C ASP A 403 7.55 3.92 11.25
N SER A 404 6.89 4.76 10.44
CA SER A 404 7.53 5.73 9.56
C SER A 404 6.56 6.88 9.29
N ARG A 405 6.40 7.76 10.30
CA ARG A 405 5.40 8.83 10.27
C ARG A 405 5.65 9.80 9.11
N ASN A 406 4.59 10.08 8.35
CA ASN A 406 4.52 11.13 7.33
C ASN A 406 3.08 11.64 7.20
N PRO A 407 2.61 12.47 8.13
CA PRO A 407 1.22 12.92 8.17
C PRO A 407 0.92 14.09 7.21
N PHE A 408 1.87 14.44 6.34
CA PHE A 408 1.78 15.61 5.48
C PHE A 408 1.00 15.29 4.19
N GLY A 409 0.05 16.16 3.88
CA GLY A 409 -0.77 16.12 2.67
C GLY A 409 -0.56 17.37 1.81
N TRP A 410 -1.36 17.53 0.78
CA TRP A 410 -1.38 18.75 -0.01
C TRP A 410 -2.74 19.00 -0.63
N TYR A 411 -2.96 20.23 -1.08
CA TYR A 411 -4.03 20.57 -2.01
C TYR A 411 -3.54 21.54 -3.09
N VAL A 412 -4.32 21.61 -4.16
CA VAL A 412 -4.19 22.57 -5.26
C VAL A 412 -5.58 23.14 -5.57
N TRP A 413 -5.64 24.35 -6.09
CA TRP A 413 -6.87 24.87 -6.67
C TRP A 413 -7.00 24.39 -8.11
N HIS A 414 -8.15 23.83 -8.46
CA HIS A 414 -8.42 23.40 -9.84
C HIS A 414 -8.33 24.59 -10.80
N GLY A 415 -7.55 24.46 -11.87
CA GLY A 415 -7.26 25.55 -12.80
C GLY A 415 -6.18 26.54 -12.32
N GLY A 416 -5.54 26.27 -11.16
CA GLY A 416 -4.52 27.12 -10.56
C GLY A 416 -5.09 28.27 -9.74
N ALA A 417 -4.22 29.21 -9.35
CA ALA A 417 -4.59 30.45 -8.71
C ALA A 417 -3.61 31.58 -9.08
N ALA A 418 -4.07 32.83 -9.04
CA ALA A 418 -3.19 33.98 -9.26
C ALA A 418 -2.25 34.20 -8.06
N PRO A 419 -1.00 34.68 -8.27
CA PRO A 419 -0.04 34.89 -7.17
C PRO A 419 -0.56 35.76 -6.03
N LEU A 420 -1.40 36.76 -6.32
CA LEU A 420 -1.95 37.67 -5.31
C LEU A 420 -2.80 36.95 -4.25
N LEU A 421 -3.46 35.84 -4.62
CA LEU A 421 -4.23 35.02 -3.67
C LEU A 421 -3.34 34.32 -2.64
N TYR A 422 -2.04 34.26 -2.92
CA TYR A 422 -1.01 33.78 -2.01
C TYR A 422 -0.18 34.92 -1.38
N GLY A 423 -0.61 36.18 -1.48
CA GLY A 423 0.15 37.33 -1.01
C GLY A 423 1.43 37.62 -1.82
N LEU A 424 1.59 36.98 -2.98
CA LEU A 424 2.75 37.14 -3.85
C LEU A 424 2.47 38.18 -4.94
N LYS A 425 3.54 38.73 -5.51
CA LYS A 425 3.48 39.63 -6.67
C LYS A 425 4.01 38.94 -7.92
N PRO A 426 3.51 39.27 -9.11
CA PRO A 426 4.13 38.90 -10.38
C PRO A 426 5.58 39.37 -10.42
N GLY A 427 6.45 38.63 -11.12
CA GLY A 427 7.89 38.89 -11.15
C GLY A 427 8.72 37.77 -10.54
N TRP A 428 10.00 38.06 -10.29
CA TRP A 428 10.90 37.12 -9.62
C TRP A 428 10.60 37.07 -8.12
N VAL A 429 10.21 35.90 -7.63
CA VAL A 429 9.99 35.61 -6.21
C VAL A 429 11.06 34.64 -5.74
N ASN A 430 11.68 34.93 -4.60
CA ASN A 430 12.70 34.06 -4.02
C ASN A 430 12.14 32.67 -3.68
N VAL A 431 12.94 31.65 -3.96
CA VAL A 431 12.66 30.28 -3.57
C VAL A 431 13.20 30.05 -2.16
N ALA A 432 12.32 29.66 -1.25
CA ALA A 432 12.65 29.37 0.14
C ALA A 432 13.21 27.94 0.33
N ALA A 433 12.72 26.98 -0.45
CA ALA A 433 13.26 25.61 -0.48
C ALA A 433 12.72 24.84 -1.70
N LEU A 434 13.38 23.73 -2.03
CA LEU A 434 12.84 22.70 -2.92
C LEU A 434 12.51 21.45 -2.12
N THR A 435 11.38 20.81 -2.40
CA THR A 435 11.00 19.52 -1.79
C THR A 435 10.30 18.62 -2.80
N ARG A 436 10.27 17.31 -2.55
CA ARG A 436 9.40 16.37 -3.29
C ARG A 436 7.94 16.54 -2.82
N LEU A 437 7.00 15.92 -3.55
CA LEU A 437 5.63 15.76 -3.05
C LEU A 437 5.63 15.00 -1.71
N PRO A 438 4.72 15.33 -0.76
CA PRO A 438 4.66 14.64 0.54
C PRO A 438 4.58 13.11 0.44
N ALA A 439 3.87 12.59 -0.56
CA ALA A 439 3.77 11.14 -0.82
C ALA A 439 5.10 10.48 -1.24
N ARG A 440 6.17 11.24 -1.45
CA ARG A 440 7.50 10.79 -1.92
C ARG A 440 8.63 11.06 -0.91
N TRP A 441 8.33 11.53 0.30
CA TRP A 441 9.38 11.84 1.30
C TRP A 441 10.01 10.62 1.95
N ASN A 442 9.22 9.59 2.24
CA ASN A 442 9.72 8.30 2.75
C ASN A 442 9.90 7.33 1.58
N GLU A 443 10.37 6.10 1.85
CA GLU A 443 10.25 4.95 0.93
C GLU A 443 8.76 4.55 0.78
N SER A 444 7.98 5.50 0.27
CA SER A 444 6.53 5.43 0.19
C SER A 444 6.15 4.61 -1.02
N ARG A 445 5.25 3.65 -0.78
CA ARG A 445 4.66 2.80 -1.81
C ARG A 445 3.59 3.52 -2.62
N ALA A 446 3.23 4.76 -2.28
CA ALA A 446 2.21 5.55 -2.95
C ALA A 446 2.76 6.24 -4.22
N THR A 447 3.46 5.49 -5.07
CA THR A 447 4.08 5.98 -6.31
C THR A 447 3.04 6.52 -7.29
N HIS A 448 1.82 5.95 -7.27
CA HIS A 448 0.66 6.41 -8.02
C HIS A 448 0.17 7.80 -7.61
N GLN A 449 0.72 8.43 -6.56
CA GLN A 449 0.37 9.81 -6.18
C GLN A 449 1.13 10.88 -6.98
N GLY A 450 1.95 10.46 -7.94
CA GLY A 450 2.71 11.33 -8.83
C GLY A 450 4.14 11.59 -8.33
N ASP A 451 4.99 12.08 -9.24
CA ASP A 451 6.35 12.53 -8.95
C ASP A 451 6.55 13.98 -9.41
N GLY A 452 7.53 14.67 -8.83
CA GLY A 452 7.63 16.11 -8.99
C GLY A 452 8.56 16.80 -8.01
N LEU A 453 8.68 18.12 -8.19
CA LEU A 453 9.20 19.04 -7.18
C LEU A 453 8.19 20.13 -6.85
N ILE A 454 8.19 20.54 -5.59
CA ILE A 454 7.51 21.72 -5.10
C ILE A 454 8.57 22.79 -4.88
N VAL A 455 8.43 23.92 -5.58
CA VAL A 455 9.28 25.10 -5.43
C VAL A 455 8.63 26.02 -4.40
N LEU A 456 9.05 25.94 -3.15
CA LEU A 456 8.45 26.71 -2.05
C LEU A 456 8.89 28.15 -2.12
N LEU A 457 7.95 29.08 -1.95
CA LEU A 457 8.16 30.50 -2.25
C LEU A 457 8.21 31.32 -0.97
N GLU A 458 9.20 32.21 -0.90
CA GLU A 458 9.36 33.12 0.23
C GLU A 458 8.14 34.06 0.33
N GLY A 459 7.59 34.19 1.53
CA GLY A 459 6.47 35.09 1.81
C GLY A 459 5.09 34.60 1.34
N ALA A 460 4.97 33.43 0.71
CA ALA A 460 3.68 32.90 0.26
C ALA A 460 2.74 32.59 1.46
N ARG A 461 1.47 33.03 1.37
CA ARG A 461 0.44 32.86 2.40
C ARG A 461 -0.94 32.64 1.77
N GLU A 462 -1.63 31.56 2.13
CA GLU A 462 -2.99 31.32 1.65
C GLU A 462 -3.97 32.30 2.32
N THR A 463 -4.90 32.83 1.53
CA THR A 463 -5.91 33.79 2.01
C THR A 463 -7.32 33.20 2.01
N ARG A 464 -7.51 32.03 1.40
CA ARG A 464 -8.81 31.35 1.26
C ARG A 464 -8.90 30.18 2.22
N ASN A 465 -10.12 29.77 2.56
CA ASN A 465 -10.37 28.54 3.31
C ASN A 465 -10.52 27.36 2.33
N PRO A 466 -9.59 26.39 2.30
CA PRO A 466 -9.67 25.21 1.44
C PRO A 466 -10.46 24.04 2.08
N GLY A 467 -11.07 24.25 3.26
CA GLY A 467 -11.55 23.15 4.09
C GLY A 467 -10.41 22.51 4.89
N ASN A 468 -10.51 21.23 5.26
CA ASN A 468 -9.38 20.48 5.85
C ASN A 468 -8.42 19.92 4.78
N ALA A 469 -8.78 19.97 3.49
CA ALA A 469 -7.98 19.41 2.41
C ALA A 469 -7.62 17.92 2.60
N LEU A 470 -8.53 17.16 3.22
CA LEU A 470 -8.50 15.70 3.23
C LEU A 470 -9.30 15.19 2.03
N PHE A 471 -8.62 14.51 1.11
CA PHE A 471 -9.22 14.00 -0.12
C PHE A 471 -9.34 12.48 -0.05
N PRO A 472 -10.51 11.89 -0.32
CA PRO A 472 -10.72 10.45 -0.38
C PRO A 472 -9.65 9.65 -1.15
N GLU A 473 -9.10 10.24 -2.21
CA GLU A 473 -8.07 9.62 -3.07
C GLU A 473 -6.72 9.41 -2.35
N THR A 474 -6.43 10.16 -1.28
CA THR A 474 -5.16 10.08 -0.53
C THR A 474 -5.29 9.35 0.81
N LEU A 475 -6.52 9.03 1.23
CA LEU A 475 -6.80 8.34 2.49
C LEU A 475 -6.53 6.84 2.38
N ARG A 476 -6.23 6.23 3.53
CA ARG A 476 -6.06 4.78 3.66
C ARG A 476 -7.30 4.00 3.21
N SER A 477 -7.07 2.78 2.71
CA SER A 477 -8.09 1.93 2.11
C SER A 477 -9.27 1.61 3.01
N GLU A 478 -9.03 1.52 4.31
CA GLU A 478 -9.98 1.26 5.37
C GLU A 478 -11.09 2.31 5.44
N LEU A 479 -10.83 3.51 4.92
CA LEU A 479 -11.76 4.64 4.93
C LEU A 479 -12.59 4.72 3.63
N HIS A 480 -12.36 3.82 2.67
CA HIS A 480 -13.04 3.87 1.36
C HIS A 480 -14.57 3.77 1.46
N GLY A 481 -15.08 2.99 2.43
CA GLY A 481 -16.52 2.85 2.66
C GLY A 481 -17.22 4.11 3.16
N VAL A 482 -16.47 5.09 3.69
CA VAL A 482 -17.01 6.30 4.35
C VAL A 482 -16.50 7.61 3.73
N ARG A 483 -16.00 7.53 2.49
CA ARG A 483 -15.46 8.68 1.75
C ARG A 483 -16.44 9.85 1.63
N ALA A 484 -17.74 9.57 1.50
CA ALA A 484 -18.74 10.63 1.37
C ALA A 484 -18.83 11.50 2.63
N THR A 485 -18.79 10.88 3.80
CA THR A 485 -18.77 11.60 5.08
C THR A 485 -17.48 12.39 5.26
N ILE A 486 -16.32 11.79 4.94
CA ILE A 486 -15.02 12.48 5.08
C ILE A 486 -14.91 13.66 4.11
N GLU A 487 -15.36 13.50 2.87
CA GLU A 487 -15.40 14.59 1.87
C GLU A 487 -16.30 15.74 2.33
N ALA A 488 -17.51 15.43 2.84
CA ALA A 488 -18.44 16.44 3.34
C ALA A 488 -17.88 17.18 4.58
N HIS A 489 -17.27 16.45 5.51
CA HIS A 489 -16.59 17.04 6.67
C HIS A 489 -15.41 17.93 6.22
N SER A 490 -14.54 17.41 5.36
CA SER A 490 -13.37 18.13 4.84
C SER A 490 -13.75 19.44 4.17
N ARG A 491 -14.84 19.46 3.38
CA ARG A 491 -15.34 20.67 2.71
C ARG A 491 -15.96 21.70 3.65
N SER A 492 -16.56 21.29 4.75
CA SER A 492 -17.26 22.18 5.70
C SER A 492 -16.36 22.69 6.82
N ALA A 493 -15.28 21.98 7.12
CA ALA A 493 -14.32 22.36 8.13
C ALA A 493 -13.50 23.61 7.74
N THR A 494 -12.74 24.15 8.68
CA THR A 494 -11.86 25.30 8.47
C THR A 494 -10.42 24.92 8.76
N MET A 495 -9.55 25.16 7.78
CA MET A 495 -8.10 24.98 7.96
C MET A 495 -7.62 25.87 9.12
N GLN A 496 -6.99 25.26 10.13
CA GLN A 496 -6.44 26.00 11.25
C GLN A 496 -5.12 26.67 10.86
N GLY A 497 -4.78 27.76 11.56
CA GLY A 497 -3.46 28.37 11.46
C GLY A 497 -3.07 28.87 10.06
N LEU A 498 -4.03 29.42 9.29
CA LEU A 498 -3.79 29.89 7.92
C LEU A 498 -2.66 30.93 7.83
N ARG A 499 -2.48 31.78 8.84
CA ARG A 499 -1.48 32.86 8.84
C ARG A 499 -0.07 32.35 9.13
N GLU A 500 0.03 31.28 9.90
CA GLU A 500 1.25 30.62 10.35
C GLU A 500 1.81 29.68 9.27
N GLY A 501 0.96 29.19 8.37
CA GLY A 501 1.34 28.35 7.25
C GLY A 501 2.32 29.00 6.29
N SER A 502 3.42 28.31 5.97
CA SER A 502 4.48 28.82 5.09
C SER A 502 4.96 27.83 4.03
N ALA A 503 4.53 26.56 4.09
CA ALA A 503 4.85 25.55 3.09
C ALA A 503 3.92 25.64 1.86
N ILE A 504 4.04 26.76 1.13
CA ILE A 504 3.29 27.07 -0.08
C ILE A 504 4.28 27.27 -1.22
N GLY A 505 4.01 26.66 -2.37
CA GLY A 505 4.94 26.68 -3.49
C GLY A 505 4.29 26.53 -4.85
N TYR A 506 5.15 26.45 -5.85
CA TYR A 506 4.79 26.19 -7.23
C TYR A 506 4.97 24.71 -7.55
N ASP A 507 4.01 24.14 -8.26
CA ASP A 507 3.91 22.71 -8.53
C ASP A 507 4.55 22.34 -9.86
N LEU A 508 5.68 21.63 -9.80
CA LEU A 508 6.36 21.08 -10.96
C LEU A 508 6.32 19.54 -10.93
N ARG A 509 5.10 18.99 -10.91
CA ARG A 509 4.84 17.55 -11.04
C ARG A 509 4.85 17.06 -12.48
N ALA A 510 5.24 15.81 -12.69
CA ALA A 510 5.15 15.13 -13.97
C ALA A 510 3.72 15.15 -14.55
N GLY A 511 3.60 15.30 -15.87
CA GLY A 511 2.35 15.29 -16.64
C GLY A 511 1.40 16.48 -16.46
N THR A 512 1.39 17.15 -15.29
CA THR A 512 0.37 18.16 -14.95
C THR A 512 0.91 19.40 -14.22
N GLY A 513 2.23 19.51 -14.05
CA GLY A 513 2.89 20.65 -13.41
C GLY A 513 2.90 21.92 -14.26
N GLY A 514 3.31 23.04 -13.66
CA GLY A 514 3.31 24.37 -14.27
C GLY A 514 4.43 24.63 -15.25
N TYR A 515 4.62 23.73 -16.21
CA TYR A 515 5.59 23.89 -17.26
C TYR A 515 5.06 24.77 -18.41
N PRO A 516 5.95 25.51 -19.10
CA PRO A 516 7.33 25.75 -18.72
C PRO A 516 7.43 26.70 -17.51
N ALA A 517 8.45 26.49 -16.67
CA ALA A 517 8.75 27.36 -15.53
C ALA A 517 10.12 28.03 -15.69
N MET A 518 10.23 29.29 -15.30
CA MET A 518 11.48 30.05 -15.39
C MET A 518 12.09 30.19 -14.00
N ILE A 519 13.29 29.63 -13.81
CA ILE A 519 14.02 29.65 -12.54
C ILE A 519 15.36 30.35 -12.75
N ARG A 520 15.61 31.39 -11.97
CA ARG A 520 16.88 32.10 -11.90
C ARG A 520 17.70 31.51 -10.79
N VAL A 521 18.95 31.14 -11.08
CA VAL A 521 19.87 30.54 -10.11
C VAL A 521 21.09 31.42 -9.94
N LEU A 522 21.42 31.74 -8.69
CA LEU A 522 22.70 32.30 -8.30
C LEU A 522 23.61 31.15 -7.86
N SER A 523 24.77 31.01 -8.50
CA SER A 523 25.81 30.07 -8.09
C SER A 523 27.18 30.70 -8.26
N ALA A 524 28.01 30.65 -7.22
CA ALA A 524 29.36 31.21 -7.22
C ALA A 524 29.41 32.69 -7.65
N GLY A 525 28.37 33.47 -7.36
CA GLY A 525 28.26 34.90 -7.73
C GLY A 525 27.81 35.17 -9.16
N ARG A 526 27.50 34.14 -9.95
CA ARG A 526 26.95 34.24 -11.31
C ARG A 526 25.47 33.91 -11.29
N THR A 527 24.70 34.68 -12.05
CA THR A 527 23.26 34.47 -12.22
C THR A 527 22.98 33.88 -13.58
N VAL A 528 22.23 32.78 -13.63
CA VAL A 528 21.80 32.11 -14.88
C VAL A 528 20.30 31.84 -14.81
N ASP A 529 19.60 32.13 -15.89
CA ASP A 529 18.17 31.85 -16.03
C ASP A 529 17.98 30.50 -16.75
N TYR A 530 17.13 29.65 -16.18
CA TYR A 530 16.79 28.33 -16.69
C TYR A 530 15.31 28.28 -17.05
N LYS A 531 15.01 27.73 -18.23
CA LYS A 531 13.66 27.38 -18.64
C LYS A 531 13.47 25.89 -18.44
N ILE A 532 12.68 25.53 -17.42
CA ILE A 532 12.29 24.16 -17.16
C ILE A 532 11.07 23.85 -18.02
N ASP A 533 11.24 23.05 -19.06
CA ASP A 533 10.21 22.84 -20.09
C ASP A 533 9.32 21.63 -19.85
N ARG A 534 9.82 20.61 -19.15
CA ARG A 534 9.08 19.40 -18.74
C ARG A 534 9.76 18.69 -17.57
N TRP A 535 9.22 17.53 -17.20
CA TRP A 535 9.76 16.68 -16.13
C TRP A 535 11.11 16.03 -16.49
N ASP A 536 11.19 15.19 -17.53
CA ASP A 536 12.38 14.41 -17.91
C ASP A 536 12.90 14.61 -19.35
#